data_AF-A0A3B0VSH6-F1
#
_entry.id   AF-A0A3B0VSH6-F1
#
_cell.length_a   1.000
_cell.length_b   1.000
_cell.length_c   1.000
_cell.angle_alpha   90.00
_cell.angle_beta   90.00
_cell.angle_gamma   90.00
#
_symmetry.space_group_name_H-M   'P 1'
#
loop_
_entity.id
_entity.type
_entity.pdbx_description
1 polymer ?
#
loop_
_entity_poly.entity_id
_entity_poly.type
_entity_poly.pdbx_seq_one_letter_code
_entity_poly.pdbx_strand_id
1 'polypeptide(L)'
;MLFRQQVKSLATYRKESALTMKVGIDLLHFATADHYLGLDTFAAQKNFDVDKFYIGIGQEKMSIAPPDEDVVTLAAKAAAPILDQIDRNEITAVLFATETGVDQSKSAGVFLHGLLNLSK
;
A
#
# COMPACT_ATOMS: atom_id res chain seq x y z
N MET A 1 41.55 16.64 -27.65
CA MET A 1 40.24 16.95 -28.27
C MET A 1 39.20 15.85 -28.04
N LEU A 2 39.57 14.56 -28.09
CA LEU A 2 38.65 13.42 -27.88
C LEU A 2 38.02 13.32 -26.48
N PHE A 3 38.72 13.70 -25.41
CA PHE A 3 38.21 13.54 -24.04
C PHE A 3 36.98 14.43 -23.73
N ARG A 4 36.90 15.63 -24.34
CA ARG A 4 35.72 16.52 -24.22
C ARG A 4 34.53 16.03 -25.04
N GLN A 5 34.74 15.20 -26.05
CA GLN A 5 33.68 14.67 -26.91
C GLN A 5 32.98 13.47 -26.23
N GLN A 6 33.74 12.64 -25.51
CA GLN A 6 33.20 11.53 -24.72
C GLN A 6 32.34 11.99 -23.53
N VAL A 7 32.76 13.07 -22.84
CA VAL A 7 32.00 13.62 -21.71
C VAL A 7 30.71 14.31 -22.18
N LYS A 8 30.72 14.97 -23.35
CA LYS A 8 29.49 15.50 -23.97
C LYS A 8 28.53 14.38 -24.38
N SER A 9 29.05 13.28 -24.96
CA SER A 9 28.27 12.09 -25.31
C SER A 9 27.55 11.47 -24.11
N LEU A 10 28.23 11.36 -22.96
CA LEU A 10 27.64 10.81 -21.72
C LEU A 10 26.60 11.74 -21.10
N ALA A 11 26.84 13.06 -21.13
CA ALA A 11 25.88 14.04 -20.64
C ALA A 11 24.61 14.12 -21.49
N THR A 12 24.72 13.95 -22.82
CA THR A 12 23.57 13.91 -23.74
C THR A 12 22.78 12.61 -23.58
N TYR A 13 23.46 11.45 -23.48
CA TYR A 13 22.80 10.15 -23.26
C TYR A 13 21.96 10.11 -21.98
N ARG A 14 22.49 10.69 -20.90
CA ARG A 14 21.80 10.77 -19.61
C ARG A 14 20.63 11.76 -19.61
N LYS A 15 20.59 12.69 -20.57
CA LYS A 15 19.53 13.70 -20.73
C LYS A 15 18.38 13.17 -21.60
N GLU A 16 18.69 12.37 -22.63
CA GLU A 16 17.68 11.71 -23.47
C GLU A 16 16.96 10.58 -22.74
N SER A 17 17.66 9.77 -21.93
CA SER A 17 17.02 8.69 -21.14
C SER A 17 16.09 9.23 -20.04
N ALA A 18 16.37 10.44 -19.54
CA ALA A 18 15.53 11.13 -18.56
C ALA A 18 14.26 11.76 -19.16
N LEU A 19 14.23 12.02 -20.47
CA LEU A 19 13.09 12.64 -21.16
C LEU A 19 11.96 11.65 -21.51
N THR A 20 12.12 10.35 -21.24
CA THR A 20 11.12 9.31 -21.53
C THR A 20 10.83 8.32 -20.40
N MET A 21 11.45 8.45 -19.21
CA MET A 21 11.07 7.66 -18.05
C MET A 21 9.67 8.07 -17.56
N LYS A 22 8.66 7.30 -17.94
CA LYS A 22 7.31 7.41 -17.37
C LYS A 22 7.35 6.79 -15.97
N VAL A 23 7.09 7.60 -14.96
CA VAL A 23 7.02 7.18 -13.55
C VAL A 23 5.62 7.49 -13.04
N GLY A 24 5.02 6.55 -12.32
CA GLY A 24 3.67 6.69 -11.79
C GLY A 24 3.21 5.42 -11.10
N ILE A 25 1.91 5.37 -10.79
CA ILE A 25 1.25 4.17 -10.29
C ILE A 25 0.91 3.29 -11.49
N ASP A 26 1.47 2.10 -11.53
CA ASP A 26 1.19 1.12 -12.59
C ASP A 26 -0.03 0.26 -12.23
N LEU A 27 -0.05 -0.26 -11.00
CA LEU A 27 -1.12 -1.09 -10.46
C LEU A 27 -1.56 -0.59 -9.08
N LEU A 28 -2.86 -0.70 -8.81
CA LEU A 28 -3.45 -0.38 -7.51
C LEU A 28 -4.45 -1.47 -7.14
N HIS A 29 -4.30 -2.00 -5.94
CA HIS A 29 -5.25 -2.91 -5.33
C HIS A 29 -5.45 -2.51 -3.87
N PHE A 30 -6.63 -2.78 -3.32
CA PHE A 30 -6.99 -2.43 -1.95
C PHE A 30 -7.63 -3.63 -1.28
N ALA A 31 -7.39 -3.78 0.02
CA ALA A 31 -8.04 -4.76 0.86
C ALA A 31 -8.56 -4.10 2.14
N THR A 32 -9.66 -4.64 2.64
CA THR A 32 -10.26 -4.27 3.91
C THR A 32 -10.44 -5.51 4.78
N ALA A 33 -10.86 -5.32 6.03
CA ALA A 33 -11.09 -6.44 6.92
C ALA A 33 -12.28 -7.28 6.46
N ASP A 34 -12.33 -8.54 6.90
CA ASP A 34 -13.43 -9.44 6.53
C ASP A 34 -14.78 -9.10 7.20
N HIS A 35 -14.77 -8.20 8.18
CA HIS A 35 -15.95 -7.83 8.93
C HIS A 35 -16.20 -6.33 8.95
N TYR A 36 -17.46 -5.96 9.15
CA TYR A 36 -17.87 -4.58 9.39
C TYR A 36 -18.90 -4.51 10.52
N LEU A 37 -18.93 -3.36 11.19
CA LEU A 37 -20.00 -2.97 12.10
C LEU A 37 -20.93 -1.99 11.39
N GLY A 38 -22.22 -2.32 11.34
CA GLY A 38 -23.25 -1.39 10.88
C GLY A 38 -23.44 -0.25 11.88
N LEU A 39 -23.41 1.00 11.41
CA LEU A 39 -23.57 2.16 12.27
C LEU A 39 -25.01 2.36 12.75
N ASP A 40 -25.99 1.72 12.10
CA ASP A 40 -27.35 1.51 12.61
C ASP A 40 -27.36 0.67 13.89
N THR A 41 -26.66 -0.47 13.86
CA THR A 41 -26.53 -1.39 14.99
C THR A 41 -25.78 -0.70 16.14
N PHE A 42 -24.69 0.01 15.81
CA PHE A 42 -23.95 0.79 16.81
C PHE A 42 -24.80 1.92 17.41
N ALA A 43 -25.55 2.66 16.59
CA ALA A 43 -26.43 3.74 17.03
C ALA A 43 -27.52 3.21 17.98
N ALA A 44 -28.19 2.12 17.60
CA ALA A 44 -29.20 1.46 18.43
C ALA A 44 -28.60 1.01 19.77
N GLN A 45 -27.40 0.41 19.78
CA GLN A 45 -26.72 -0.03 21.00
C GLN A 45 -26.33 1.13 21.92
N LYS A 46 -25.95 2.28 21.34
CA LYS A 46 -25.51 3.47 22.08
C LYS A 46 -26.63 4.48 22.36
N ASN A 47 -27.87 4.22 21.92
CA ASN A 47 -28.99 5.16 21.96
C ASN A 47 -28.68 6.51 21.29
N PHE A 48 -28.02 6.46 20.13
CA PHE A 48 -27.82 7.61 19.27
C PHE A 48 -28.85 7.62 18.15
N ASP A 49 -29.18 8.80 17.66
CA ASP A 49 -29.85 8.96 16.38
C ASP A 49 -28.93 8.45 15.26
N VAL A 50 -29.44 7.55 14.41
CA VAL A 50 -28.67 6.96 13.30
C VAL A 50 -28.27 8.03 12.27
N ASP A 51 -29.07 9.09 12.12
CA ASP A 51 -28.80 10.17 11.17
C ASP A 51 -27.53 10.95 11.53
N LYS A 52 -27.07 10.88 12.79
CA LYS A 52 -25.75 11.37 13.18
C LYS A 52 -24.63 10.73 12.35
N PHE A 53 -24.77 9.46 12.00
CA PHE A 53 -23.78 8.71 11.23
C PHE A 53 -24.04 8.83 9.74
N TYR A 54 -25.28 8.57 9.31
CA TYR A 54 -25.62 8.50 7.89
C TYR A 54 -25.60 9.88 7.23
N ILE A 55 -26.12 10.90 7.90
CA ILE A 55 -26.18 12.27 7.39
C ILE A 55 -25.02 13.09 7.96
N GLY A 56 -24.78 13.01 9.26
CA GLY A 56 -23.81 13.86 9.95
C GLY A 56 -22.37 13.66 9.46
N ILE A 57 -21.93 12.40 9.30
CA ILE A 57 -20.57 12.07 8.81
C ILE A 57 -20.56 11.23 7.53
N GLY A 58 -21.72 10.93 6.94
CA GLY A 58 -21.80 10.22 5.67
C GLY A 58 -21.37 8.76 5.71
N GLN A 59 -21.45 8.09 6.87
CA GLN A 59 -20.94 6.75 7.05
C GLN A 59 -22.04 5.78 7.45
N GLU A 60 -22.11 4.64 6.76
CA GLU A 60 -23.08 3.58 7.06
C GLU A 60 -22.46 2.38 7.79
N LYS A 61 -21.19 2.08 7.47
CA LYS A 61 -20.48 0.88 7.91
C LYS A 61 -19.05 1.24 8.29
N MET A 62 -18.50 0.53 9.27
CA MET A 62 -17.10 0.64 9.68
C MET A 62 -16.44 -0.73 9.59
N SER A 63 -15.34 -0.83 8.83
CA SER A 63 -14.54 -2.06 8.78
C SER A 63 -13.94 -2.35 10.15
N ILE A 64 -13.98 -3.62 10.58
CA ILE A 64 -13.43 -4.09 11.85
C ILE A 64 -12.52 -5.29 11.58
N ALA A 65 -11.24 -5.14 11.87
CA ALA A 65 -10.29 -6.25 11.84
C ALA A 65 -10.59 -7.23 13.00
N PRO A 66 -10.81 -8.53 12.75
CA PRO A 66 -10.79 -9.55 13.79
C PRO A 66 -9.37 -9.72 14.36
N PRO A 67 -9.22 -10.42 15.51
CA PRO A 67 -7.92 -10.55 16.19
C PRO A 67 -6.81 -11.24 15.36
N ASP A 68 -7.16 -11.96 14.30
CA ASP A 68 -6.27 -12.63 13.36
C ASP A 68 -5.94 -11.81 12.11
N GLU A 69 -6.52 -10.60 11.97
CA GLU A 69 -6.12 -9.61 10.97
C GLU A 69 -5.42 -8.42 11.64
N ASP A 70 -4.31 -8.00 11.04
CA ASP A 70 -3.46 -6.89 11.46
C ASP A 70 -2.96 -6.09 10.24
N VAL A 71 -2.12 -5.09 10.49
CA VAL A 71 -1.58 -4.24 9.41
C VAL A 71 -0.79 -5.04 8.35
N VAL A 72 -0.06 -6.09 8.77
CA VAL A 72 0.82 -6.87 7.88
C VAL A 72 0.00 -7.78 6.99
N THR A 73 -0.96 -8.49 7.58
CA THR A 73 -1.88 -9.39 6.88
C THR A 73 -2.81 -8.63 5.93
N LEU A 74 -3.34 -7.47 6.33
CA LEU A 74 -4.11 -6.61 5.43
C LEU A 74 -3.27 -6.08 4.27
N ALA A 75 -2.02 -5.67 4.52
CA ALA A 75 -1.10 -5.28 3.45
C ALA A 75 -0.79 -6.44 2.49
N ALA A 76 -0.61 -7.65 3.01
CA ALA A 76 -0.39 -8.85 2.19
C ALA A 76 -1.62 -9.18 1.33
N LYS A 77 -2.83 -9.10 1.92
CA LYS A 77 -4.11 -9.28 1.22
C LYS A 77 -4.29 -8.25 0.11
N ALA A 78 -3.85 -7.00 0.33
CA ALA A 78 -3.86 -5.95 -0.69
C ALA A 78 -2.82 -6.19 -1.78
N ALA A 79 -1.61 -6.64 -1.44
CA ALA A 79 -0.50 -6.74 -2.39
C ALA A 79 -0.47 -8.05 -3.18
N ALA A 80 -0.94 -9.17 -2.64
CA ALA A 80 -0.85 -10.48 -3.29
C ALA A 80 -1.44 -10.49 -4.72
N PRO A 81 -2.63 -9.90 -4.99
CA PRO A 81 -3.18 -9.87 -6.36
C PRO A 81 -2.37 -9.02 -7.36
N ILE A 82 -1.56 -8.07 -6.86
CA ILE A 82 -0.66 -7.27 -7.72
C ILE A 82 0.52 -8.15 -8.17
N LEU A 83 1.03 -9.02 -7.29
CA LEU A 83 2.19 -9.88 -7.57
C LEU A 83 1.93 -10.98 -8.61
N ASP A 84 0.66 -11.22 -8.95
CA ASP A 84 0.27 -12.14 -10.02
C ASP A 84 0.30 -11.46 -11.41
N GLN A 85 0.46 -10.14 -11.44
CA GLN A 85 0.46 -9.33 -12.67
C GLN A 85 1.85 -8.80 -13.06
N ILE A 86 2.86 -8.97 -12.20
CA ILE A 86 4.22 -8.45 -12.39
C ILE A 86 5.27 -9.53 -12.10
N ASP A 87 6.48 -9.35 -12.63
CA ASP A 87 7.63 -10.14 -12.18
C ASP A 87 8.08 -9.64 -10.81
N ARG A 88 7.95 -10.51 -9.80
CA ARG A 88 8.30 -10.22 -8.41
C ARG A 88 9.79 -9.86 -8.24
N ASN A 89 10.64 -10.29 -9.16
CA ASN A 89 12.08 -9.99 -9.13
C ASN A 89 12.41 -8.55 -9.55
N GLU A 90 11.45 -7.82 -10.16
CA GLU A 90 11.62 -6.40 -10.50
C GLU A 90 11.42 -5.49 -9.28
N ILE A 91 10.85 -6.02 -8.19
CA ILE A 91 10.65 -5.27 -6.95
C ILE A 91 11.98 -5.12 -6.22
N THR A 92 12.52 -3.91 -6.24
CA THR A 92 13.79 -3.57 -5.55
C THR A 92 13.60 -2.91 -4.19
N ALA A 93 12.39 -2.42 -3.90
CA ALA A 93 12.08 -1.73 -2.65
C ALA A 93 10.64 -1.98 -2.23
N VAL A 94 10.45 -2.18 -0.92
CA VAL A 94 9.14 -2.24 -0.26
C VAL A 94 9.07 -1.10 0.75
N LEU A 95 8.16 -0.16 0.51
CA LEU A 95 7.89 0.94 1.44
C LEU A 95 6.57 0.66 2.14
N PHE A 96 6.63 0.41 3.45
CA PHE A 96 5.46 0.11 4.27
C PHE A 96 5.08 1.35 5.10
N ALA A 97 4.04 2.06 4.69
CA ALA A 97 3.55 3.23 5.41
C ALA A 97 2.42 2.83 6.37
N THR A 98 2.61 3.05 7.68
CA THR A 98 1.57 2.78 8.69
C THR A 98 1.79 3.58 9.96
N GLU A 99 0.69 3.88 10.67
CA GLU A 99 0.67 4.38 12.05
C GLU A 99 0.30 3.29 13.08
N THR A 100 0.02 2.07 12.63
CA THR A 100 -0.41 0.92 13.44
C THR A 100 0.66 -0.16 13.41
N GLY A 101 1.89 0.20 13.81
CA GLY A 101 3.02 -0.74 13.83
C GLY A 101 2.85 -1.84 14.87
N VAL A 102 3.17 -3.08 14.49
CA VAL A 102 3.14 -4.26 15.39
C VAL A 102 4.44 -4.44 16.18
N ASP A 103 5.52 -3.80 15.75
CA ASP A 103 6.84 -3.83 16.38
C ASP A 103 7.50 -2.44 16.24
N GLN A 104 8.25 -2.01 17.25
CA GLN A 104 8.89 -0.68 17.32
C GLN A 104 10.31 -0.65 16.72
N SER A 105 10.90 -1.82 16.45
CA SER A 105 12.24 -1.95 15.88
C SER A 105 12.19 -2.64 14.52
N LYS A 106 11.43 -3.73 14.39
CA LYS A 106 11.32 -4.48 13.16
C LYS A 106 10.25 -3.87 12.25
N SER A 107 10.67 -3.45 11.06
CA SER A 107 9.74 -2.91 10.06
C SER A 107 8.67 -3.94 9.66
N ALA A 108 7.41 -3.50 9.61
CA ALA A 108 6.28 -4.26 9.07
C ALA A 108 6.55 -4.78 7.64
N GLY A 109 7.29 -4.01 6.84
CA GLY A 109 7.71 -4.39 5.49
C GLY A 109 8.58 -5.65 5.45
N VAL A 110 9.32 -5.97 6.52
CA VAL A 110 10.12 -7.20 6.61
C VAL A 110 9.22 -8.42 6.79
N PHE A 111 8.14 -8.30 7.59
CA PHE A 111 7.15 -9.37 7.70
C PHE A 111 6.41 -9.58 6.38
N LEU A 112 5.99 -8.48 5.74
CA LEU A 112 5.32 -8.51 4.43
C LEU A 112 6.19 -9.16 3.35
N HIS A 113 7.47 -8.79 3.28
CA HIS A 113 8.43 -9.35 2.32
C HIS A 113 8.51 -10.87 2.44
N GLY A 114 8.63 -11.39 3.67
CA GLY A 114 8.63 -12.82 3.94
C GLY A 114 7.30 -13.50 3.62
N LEU A 115 6.16 -12.87 3.98
CA LEU A 115 4.83 -13.42 3.77
C LEU A 115 4.47 -13.54 2.28
N LEU A 116 4.93 -12.58 1.45
CA LEU A 116 4.74 -12.58 0.00
C LEU A 116 5.84 -13.33 -0.77
N ASN A 117 6.83 -13.90 -0.05
CA ASN A 117 7.96 -14.63 -0.61
C ASN A 117 8.69 -13.84 -1.72
N LEU A 118 9.01 -12.58 -1.43
CA LEU A 118 9.75 -11.72 -2.35
C LEU A 118 11.24 -12.12 -2.39
N SER A 119 11.92 -11.78 -3.49
CA SER A 119 13.36 -12.02 -3.65
C SER A 119 14.17 -11.28 -2.60
N LYS A 120 15.25 -11.91 -2.13
CA LYS A 120 16.20 -11.31 -1.18
C LYS A 120 17.08 -10.26 -1.83
#